data_AF-A0A955XD21-F1
#
_entry.id   AF-A0A955XD21-F1
#
_cell.length_a   1.000
_cell.length_b   1.000
_cell.length_c   1.000
_cell.angle_alpha   90.00
_cell.angle_beta   90.00
_cell.angle_gamma   90.00
#
_symmetry.space_group_name_H-M   'P 1'
#
loop_
_entity.id
_entity.type
_entity.pdbx_description
1 polymer ?
#
loop_
_entity_poly.entity_id
_entity_poly.type
_entity_poly.pdbx_seq_one_letter_code
_entity_poly.pdbx_strand_id
1 'polypeptide(L)' 'MQDILRELAPRVVARVARRCRDFGAAEDAVQEALLAAATQWPRDGAPQEPVAWLTRVAWRRLA' A
#
# COMPACT_ATOMS: atom_id res chain seq x y z
N MET A 1 0.23 14.32 -5.24
CA MET A 1 0.78 13.09 -4.62
C MET A 1 -0.08 12.61 -3.45
N GLN A 2 -0.47 13.48 -2.51
CA GLN A 2 -1.34 13.05 -1.42
C GLN A 2 -2.71 12.56 -1.89
N ASP A 3 -3.27 13.15 -2.95
CA ASP A 3 -4.59 12.75 -3.47
C ASP A 3 -4.59 11.34 -4.05
N ILE A 4 -3.59 10.99 -4.87
CA ILE A 4 -3.46 9.63 -5.42
C ILE A 4 -3.29 8.58 -4.32
N LEU A 5 -2.53 8.87 -3.25
CA LEU A 5 -2.38 7.93 -2.13
C LEU A 5 -3.70 7.74 -1.37
N ARG A 6 -4.48 8.81 -1.15
CA ARG A 6 -5.82 8.71 -0.53
C ARG A 6 -6.77 7.86 -1.38
N GLU A 7 -6.72 7.97 -2.70
CA GLU A 7 -7.53 7.15 -3.61
C GLU A 7 -7.11 5.67 -3.64
N LEU A 8 -5.81 5.40 -3.54
CA LEU A 8 -5.28 4.04 -3.60
C LEU A 8 -5.47 3.27 -2.28
N ALA A 9 -5.38 3.95 -1.13
CA ALA A 9 -5.43 3.36 0.20
C ALA A 9 -6.60 2.36 0.39
N PRO A 10 -7.88 2.74 0.23
CA PRO A 10 -9.00 1.82 0.46
C PRO A 10 -8.99 0.61 -0.49
N ARG A 11 -8.50 0.78 -1.72
CA ARG A 11 -8.38 -0.31 -2.71
C ARG A 11 -7.33 -1.34 -2.29
N VAL A 12 -6.20 -0.88 -1.78
CA VAL A 12 -5.10 -1.74 -1.34
C VAL A 12 -5.46 -2.46 -0.05
N VAL A 13 -6.02 -1.76 0.95
CA VAL A 13 -6.50 -2.38 2.20
C VAL A 13 -7.49 -3.51 1.90
N ALA A 14 -8.52 -3.25 1.08
CA ALA A 14 -9.50 -4.29 0.72
C ALA A 14 -8.85 -5.50 0.03
N ARG A 15 -7.81 -5.29 -0.79
CA ARG A 15 -7.09 -6.36 -1.48
C ARG A 15 -6.26 -7.21 -0.51
N VAL A 16 -5.52 -6.59 0.41
CA VAL A 16 -4.66 -7.27 1.39
C VAL A 16 -5.52 -7.98 2.44
N ALA A 17 -6.52 -7.30 3.01
CA ALA A 17 -7.41 -7.85 4.04
C ALA A 17 -8.15 -9.12 3.58
N ARG A 18 -8.62 -9.15 2.32
CA ARG A 18 -9.27 -10.33 1.73
C ARG A 18 -8.41 -11.60 1.79
N ARG A 19 -7.08 -11.47 1.79
CA ARG A 19 -6.17 -12.62 1.73
C ARG A 19 -5.54 -12.96 3.08
N CYS A 20 -5.43 -11.99 3.99
CA CYS A 20 -4.78 -12.21 5.29
C CYS A 20 -5.75 -12.65 6.39
N ARG A 21 -7.06 -12.45 6.23
CA ARG A 21 -8.12 -12.72 7.23
C ARG A 21 -7.94 -12.04 8.60
N ASP A 22 -6.84 -11.31 8.80
CA ASP A 22 -6.63 -10.33 9.85
C ASP A 22 -6.68 -8.93 9.22
N PHE A 23 -7.70 -8.16 9.60
CA PHE A 23 -7.90 -6.82 9.08
C PHE A 23 -6.92 -5.81 9.69
N GLY A 24 -6.60 -5.93 10.98
CA GLY A 24 -5.71 -5.00 11.67
C GLY A 24 -4.29 -5.10 11.11
N ALA A 25 -3.77 -6.32 11.00
CA ALA A 25 -2.47 -6.55 10.39
C ALA A 25 -2.41 -6.05 8.93
N ALA A 26 -3.50 -6.26 8.18
CA ALA A 26 -3.59 -5.77 6.80
C ALA A 26 -3.60 -4.24 6.70
N GLU A 27 -4.29 -3.55 7.62
CA GLU A 27 -4.31 -2.10 7.67
C GLU A 27 -2.92 -1.54 7.99
N ASP A 28 -2.26 -2.04 9.03
CA ASP A 28 -0.92 -1.61 9.43
C ASP A 28 0.09 -1.81 8.30
N ALA A 29 0.07 -2.98 7.65
CA ALA A 29 0.96 -3.26 6.52
C ALA A 29 0.73 -2.33 5.32
N VAL A 30 -0.52 -1.93 5.07
CA VAL A 30 -0.84 -0.98 3.99
C VAL A 30 -0.45 0.44 4.37
N GLN A 31 -0.62 0.86 5.63
CA GLN A 31 -0.14 2.17 6.09
C GLN A 31 1.38 2.30 5.90
N GLU A 32 2.14 1.26 6.26
CA GLU A 32 3.57 1.18 6.03
C GLU A 32 3.96 1.25 4.54
N ALA A 33 3.19 0.59 3.67
CA ALA A 33 3.40 0.68 2.22
C ALA A 33 3.11 2.10 1.67
N LEU A 34 2.10 2.78 2.20
CA LEU A 34 1.78 4.16 1.84
C LEU A 34 2.87 5.14 2.32
N LEU A 35 3.44 4.92 3.49
CA LEU A 35 4.60 5.69 3.98
C LEU A 35 5.81 5.51 3.05
N ALA A 36 6.13 4.27 2.67
CA ALA A 36 7.20 3.99 1.72
C ALA A 36 6.97 4.69 0.37
N ALA A 37 5.73 4.66 -0.14
CA ALA A 37 5.36 5.38 -1.36
C ALA A 37 5.52 6.90 -1.20
N ALA A 38 5.08 7.47 -0.08
CA ALA A 38 5.19 8.90 0.20
C ALA A 38 6.65 9.37 0.27
N THR A 39 7.58 8.51 0.69
CA THR A 39 9.01 8.79 0.67
C THR A 39 9.64 8.59 -0.71
N GLN A 40 9.28 7.52 -1.42
CA GLN A 40 9.97 7.12 -2.65
C GLN A 40 9.45 7.82 -3.90
N TRP A 41 8.13 7.90 -4.07
CA TRP A 41 7.53 8.38 -5.32
C TRP A 41 7.81 9.86 -5.65
N PRO A 42 7.97 10.79 -4.68
CA PRO A 42 8.39 12.15 -5.01
C PRO A 42 9.77 12.24 -5.66
N ARG A 43 10.65 11.28 -5.40
CA ARG A 43 12.01 11.24 -5.94
C ARG A 43 12.09 10.44 -7.25
N ASP A 44 11.46 9.26 -7.25
CA ASP A 44 11.65 8.26 -8.30
C ASP A 44 10.46 8.19 -9.27
N GLY A 45 9.38 8.94 -8.98
CA GLY A 45 8.09 8.81 -9.65
C GLY A 45 7.23 7.68 -9.10
N ALA A 46 5.91 7.77 -9.31
CA ALA A 46 5.02 6.64 -9.03
C ALA A 46 5.24 5.54 -10.09
N PRO A 47 5.24 4.25 -9.70
CA PRO A 47 5.35 3.16 -10.65
C PRO A 47 4.14 3.11 -11.58
N GLN A 48 4.28 2.46 -12.74
CA GLN A 48 3.18 2.29 -13.70
C GLN A 48 1.96 1.56 -13.11
N GLU A 49 2.19 0.66 -12.15
CA GLU A 49 1.15 -0.12 -11.46
C GLU A 49 1.19 0.13 -9.93
N PRO A 50 0.69 1.28 -9.43
CA PRO A 50 0.77 1.67 -8.03
C PRO A 50 0.11 0.69 -7.05
N VAL A 51 -1.06 0.16 -7.42
CA VAL A 51 -1.80 -0.80 -6.58
C VAL A 51 -0.99 -2.08 -6.39
N ALA A 52 -0.36 -2.59 -7.46
CA ALA A 52 0.44 -3.81 -7.40
C ALA A 52 1.71 -3.61 -6.57
N TRP A 53 2.35 -2.45 -6.71
CA TRP A 53 3.51 -2.07 -5.93
C TRP A 53 3.18 -1.98 -4.43
N LEU A 54 2.13 -1.23 -4.07
CA LEU A 54 1.69 -1.07 -2.67
C LEU A 54 1.31 -2.40 -2.05
N THR A 55 0.57 -3.23 -2.80
CA THR A 55 0.21 -4.58 -2.36
C THR A 55 1.45 -5.40 -2.05
N ARG A 56 2.45 -5.40 -2.95
CA ARG A 56 3.71 -6.15 -2.76
C ARG A 56 4.49 -5.65 -1.54
N VAL A 57 4.57 -4.35 -1.31
CA VAL A 57 5.25 -3.78 -0.15
C VAL A 57 4.54 -4.18 1.14
N ALA A 58 3.20 -4.11 1.18
CA ALA A 58 2.42 -4.56 2.33
C ALA A 58 2.64 -6.06 2.62
N TRP A 59 2.65 -6.92 1.59
CA TRP A 59 2.92 -8.36 1.78
C TRP A 59 4.29 -8.65 2.42
N ARG A 60 5.31 -7.84 2.13
CA ARG A 60 6.64 -8.00 2.75
C ARG A 60 6.66 -7.64 4.24
N ARG A 61 5.63 -6.95 4.74
CA ARG A 61 5.48 -6.61 6.17
C ARG A 61 4.65 -7.62 6.95
N LEU A 62 3.93 -8.49 6.25
CA LEU A 62 3.09 -9.56 6.83
C LEU A 62 3.78 -10.92 6.90
N ALA A 63 4.95 -11.04 6.27
CA ALA A 63 5.80 -12.23 6.28
C ALA A 63 6.87 -12.09 7.37
#